data_AF-A0A7V7JMM2-F1
#
_entry.id   AF-A0A7V7JMM2-F1
#
_cell.length_a   1.000
_cell.length_b   1.000
_cell.length_c   1.000
_cell.angle_alpha   90.00
_cell.angle_beta   90.00
_cell.angle_gamma   90.00
#
_symmetry.space_group_name_H-M   'P 1'
#
loop_
_entity.id
_entity.type
_entity.pdbx_description
1 polymer ?
#
loop_
_entity_poly.entity_id
_entity_poly.type
_entity_poly.pdbx_seq_one_letter_code
_entity_poly.pdbx_strand_id
1 'polypeptide(L)'
;MLTKEERRAYYDYAAQARDRWISRHGYYHRELTRLIKFSVPEGRSVLEIGCGTGDLLGTLNPSRGVGLDFSPEMIKRAREKYPALTFVEGDAEDLRLDETFDFIVLSDVVGDLTDIWQAFRELRKVVRPDSRVIVTYYNFIWEPLVKLWEKLGLKMPQFYQNWIGREDLANFLDLNGFQVVRSCNRLLLPIGIPILAGLCNRLVAKLPLIRHLCLVDFLVARPTPAAFTETPNTLSVSVIIPTRNEAGNVRGAVEETPVMGSHTELIFVDGDSTDGTVDEIEKYIDKYKGEKDISLIHQVPRGSKEAHTGKMLKLGKGDAVRKGFDAARGDILMILDSDLTVPPADLPKFYAAMAEGRGEFVNGTRLVYQMEKQAMRFLNMVANKVFSVIFTWLLEQRIKDTLCGTKVLFKRDYEAIKANRAYFGDFDPFGDF
;
A
#
# COMPACT_ATOMS: atom_id res chain seq x y z
N MET A 1 30.80 7.26 23.33
CA MET A 1 30.09 6.47 22.31
C MET A 1 31.06 5.44 21.78
N LEU A 2 30.61 4.21 21.51
CA LEU A 2 31.46 3.23 20.84
C LEU A 2 31.74 3.68 19.41
N THR A 3 32.95 3.46 18.92
CA THR A 3 33.31 3.75 17.53
C THR A 3 32.65 2.74 16.59
N LYS A 4 32.63 3.05 15.28
CA LYS A 4 32.12 2.11 14.28
C LYS A 4 32.93 0.80 14.32
N GLU A 5 34.24 0.88 14.45
CA GLU A 5 35.14 -0.28 14.50
C GLU A 5 34.82 -1.20 15.69
N GLU A 6 34.51 -0.64 16.87
CA GLU A 6 34.11 -1.42 18.04
C GLU A 6 32.77 -2.16 17.81
N ARG A 7 31.81 -1.50 17.15
CA ARG A 7 30.53 -2.12 16.76
C ARG A 7 30.76 -3.25 15.76
N ARG A 8 31.61 -3.04 14.75
CA ARG A 8 31.97 -4.06 13.74
C ARG A 8 32.57 -5.30 14.40
N ALA A 9 33.57 -5.11 15.26
CA ALA A 9 34.24 -6.21 15.96
C ALA A 9 33.24 -7.02 16.81
N TYR A 10 32.28 -6.35 17.44
CA TYR A 10 31.21 -7.02 18.18
C TYR A 10 30.31 -7.87 17.29
N TYR A 11 29.84 -7.33 16.17
CA TYR A 11 29.00 -8.10 15.24
C TYR A 11 29.76 -9.27 14.61
N ASP A 12 31.06 -9.10 14.33
CA ASP A 12 31.92 -10.20 13.87
C ASP A 12 32.00 -11.33 14.90
N TYR A 13 32.12 -11.00 16.19
CA TYR A 13 32.07 -11.98 17.27
C TYR A 13 30.67 -12.61 17.40
N ALA A 14 29.61 -11.79 17.38
CA ALA A 14 28.22 -12.23 17.56
C ALA A 14 27.72 -13.12 16.42
N ALA A 15 28.28 -12.99 15.21
CA ALA A 15 27.95 -13.79 14.04
C ALA A 15 28.03 -15.30 14.30
N GLN A 16 28.95 -15.75 15.16
CA GLN A 16 29.11 -17.17 15.52
C GLN A 16 27.91 -17.77 16.24
N ALA A 17 27.16 -16.95 16.98
CA ALA A 17 26.00 -17.36 17.76
C ALA A 17 24.66 -16.88 17.18
N ARG A 18 24.68 -16.08 16.10
CA ARG A 18 23.51 -15.40 15.56
C ARG A 18 22.40 -16.37 15.16
N ASP A 19 22.71 -17.38 14.35
CA ASP A 19 21.72 -18.40 13.91
C ASP A 19 21.09 -19.14 15.10
N ARG A 20 21.89 -19.42 16.15
CA ARG A 20 21.40 -20.07 17.37
C ARG A 20 20.39 -19.20 18.09
N TRP A 21 20.64 -17.89 18.19
CA TRP A 21 19.72 -16.94 18.80
C TRP A 21 18.45 -16.73 17.98
N ILE A 22 18.56 -16.68 16.64
CA ILE A 22 17.41 -16.62 15.73
C ILE A 22 16.53 -17.86 15.94
N SER A 23 17.13 -19.06 15.96
CA SER A 23 16.42 -20.32 16.20
C SER A 23 15.73 -20.35 17.57
N ARG A 24 16.44 -19.95 18.63
CA ARG A 24 15.90 -19.86 20.01
C ARG A 24 14.70 -18.91 20.10
N HIS A 25 14.70 -17.81 19.35
CA HIS A 25 13.61 -16.83 19.30
C HIS A 25 12.80 -16.92 18.01
N GLY A 26 12.67 -18.12 17.44
CA GLY A 26 12.10 -18.29 16.11
C GLY A 26 10.67 -17.75 15.97
N TYR A 27 9.88 -17.67 17.05
CA TYR A 27 8.55 -17.05 16.97
C TYR A 27 8.59 -15.56 16.66
N TYR A 28 9.44 -14.79 17.36
CA TYR A 28 9.65 -13.36 17.11
C TYR A 28 10.05 -13.12 15.65
N HIS A 29 11.11 -13.80 15.19
CA HIS A 29 11.61 -13.65 13.84
C HIS A 29 10.58 -14.06 12.78
N ARG A 30 9.83 -15.16 13.00
CA ARG A 30 8.76 -15.57 12.07
C ARG A 30 7.63 -14.54 11.96
N GLU A 31 7.20 -13.92 13.06
CA GLU A 31 6.15 -12.91 13.00
C GLU A 31 6.65 -11.61 12.36
N LEU A 32 7.90 -11.21 12.61
CA LEU A 32 8.55 -10.08 11.95
C LEU A 32 8.68 -10.31 10.44
N THR A 33 9.20 -11.47 10.03
CA THR A 33 9.26 -11.90 8.63
C THR A 33 7.89 -11.93 7.99
N ARG A 34 6.85 -12.45 8.68
CA ARG A 34 5.47 -12.45 8.16
C ARG A 34 4.97 -11.04 7.89
N LEU A 35 5.25 -10.10 8.80
CA LEU A 35 4.83 -8.71 8.65
C LEU A 35 5.50 -8.03 7.45
N ILE A 36 6.81 -8.23 7.29
CA ILE A 36 7.58 -7.67 6.16
C ILE A 36 7.16 -8.34 4.86
N LYS A 37 7.03 -9.67 4.82
CA LYS A 37 6.57 -10.44 3.64
C LYS A 37 5.15 -10.07 3.21
N PHE A 38 4.28 -9.66 4.14
CA PHE A 38 2.96 -9.12 3.77
C PHE A 38 3.05 -7.79 3.00
N SER A 39 4.14 -7.03 3.19
CA SER A 39 4.35 -5.73 2.56
C SER A 39 5.27 -5.78 1.34
N VAL A 40 6.11 -6.81 1.23
CA VAL A 40 7.04 -7.04 0.10
C VAL A 40 6.52 -8.22 -0.74
N PRO A 41 5.94 -7.97 -1.92
CA PRO A 41 5.56 -9.03 -2.84
C PRO A 41 6.76 -9.84 -3.31
N GLU A 42 6.57 -11.14 -3.55
CA GLU A 42 7.62 -12.01 -4.10
C GLU A 42 8.02 -11.54 -5.51
N GLY A 43 9.27 -11.85 -5.91
CA GLY A 43 9.77 -11.51 -7.25
C GLY A 43 10.10 -10.02 -7.45
N ARG A 44 10.09 -9.20 -6.40
CA ARG A 44 10.53 -7.81 -6.43
C ARG A 44 12.02 -7.67 -6.14
N SER A 45 12.62 -6.54 -6.54
CA SER A 45 13.99 -6.21 -6.17
C SER A 45 14.04 -5.67 -4.74
N VAL A 46 14.90 -6.24 -3.90
CA VAL A 46 14.96 -5.97 -2.46
C VAL A 46 16.40 -5.69 -2.02
N LEU A 47 16.60 -4.58 -1.33
CA LEU A 47 17.80 -4.29 -0.55
C LEU A 47 17.49 -4.46 0.94
N GLU A 48 18.23 -5.30 1.64
CA GLU A 48 18.20 -5.37 3.11
C GLU A 48 19.46 -4.69 3.67
N ILE A 49 19.30 -3.65 4.49
CA ILE A 49 20.38 -2.95 5.19
C ILE A 49 20.47 -3.47 6.63
N GLY A 50 21.65 -3.89 7.05
CA GLY A 50 21.86 -4.64 8.28
C GLY A 50 21.37 -6.07 8.17
N CYS A 51 21.66 -6.75 7.05
CA CYS A 51 21.08 -8.06 6.75
C CYS A 51 21.55 -9.21 7.65
N GLY A 52 22.59 -9.02 8.45
CA GLY A 52 23.19 -10.06 9.29
C GLY A 52 23.52 -11.32 8.47
N THR A 53 22.99 -12.46 8.91
CA THR A 53 23.15 -13.77 8.25
C THR A 53 22.22 -14.00 7.04
N GLY A 54 21.46 -12.98 6.62
CA GLY A 54 20.63 -13.01 5.41
C GLY A 54 19.29 -13.73 5.52
N ASP A 55 18.88 -14.16 6.72
CA ASP A 55 17.66 -14.95 6.94
C ASP A 55 16.38 -14.26 6.44
N LEU A 56 16.23 -12.97 6.69
CA LEU A 56 15.06 -12.22 6.27
C LEU A 56 15.01 -12.12 4.75
N LEU A 57 16.04 -11.57 4.10
CA LEU A 57 16.12 -11.49 2.64
C LEU A 57 15.89 -12.84 1.95
N GLY A 58 16.47 -13.92 2.50
CA GLY A 58 16.29 -15.29 2.00
C GLY A 58 14.84 -15.77 1.97
N THR A 59 13.98 -15.28 2.86
CA THR A 59 12.55 -15.67 2.93
C THR A 59 11.61 -14.81 2.08
N LEU A 60 12.08 -13.64 1.62
CA LEU A 60 11.31 -12.71 0.80
C LEU A 60 11.20 -13.15 -0.66
N ASN A 61 12.00 -14.14 -1.10
CA ASN A 61 12.04 -14.64 -2.48
C ASN A 61 12.15 -13.52 -3.53
N PRO A 62 13.18 -12.65 -3.44
CA PRO A 62 13.34 -11.53 -4.36
C PRO A 62 13.81 -12.01 -5.75
N SER A 63 13.46 -11.27 -6.80
CA SER A 63 14.05 -11.48 -8.14
C SER A 63 15.50 -10.98 -8.19
N ARG A 64 15.78 -9.90 -7.44
CA ARG A 64 17.11 -9.34 -7.19
C ARG A 64 17.21 -9.01 -5.70
N GLY A 65 17.91 -9.84 -4.93
CA GLY A 65 18.14 -9.62 -3.50
C GLY A 65 19.57 -9.20 -3.22
N VAL A 66 19.74 -8.04 -2.59
CA VAL A 66 21.03 -7.54 -2.10
C VAL A 66 20.96 -7.34 -0.59
N GLY A 67 21.84 -8.00 0.16
CA GLY A 67 22.01 -7.77 1.59
C GLY A 67 23.28 -6.95 1.84
N LEU A 68 23.16 -5.87 2.60
CA LEU A 68 24.29 -5.04 3.04
C LEU A 68 24.43 -5.14 4.55
N ASP A 69 25.64 -5.41 5.03
CA ASP A 69 25.94 -5.45 6.46
C ASP A 69 27.37 -4.95 6.72
N PHE A 70 27.56 -4.35 7.89
CA PHE A 70 28.83 -3.75 8.29
C PHE A 70 29.85 -4.81 8.77
N SER A 71 29.39 -6.02 9.13
CA SER A 71 30.21 -7.13 9.60
C SER A 71 30.61 -8.08 8.46
N PRO A 72 31.92 -8.22 8.17
CA PRO A 72 32.42 -9.21 7.21
C PRO A 72 32.04 -10.66 7.55
N GLU A 73 32.04 -11.02 8.83
CA GLU A 73 31.71 -12.39 9.25
C GLU A 73 30.21 -12.70 9.06
N MET A 74 29.33 -11.72 9.28
CA MET A 74 27.91 -11.83 8.94
C MET A 74 27.73 -12.06 7.43
N ILE A 75 28.37 -11.23 6.61
CA ILE A 75 28.32 -11.32 5.15
C ILE A 75 28.85 -12.66 4.64
N LYS A 76 29.96 -13.15 5.21
CA LYS A 76 30.50 -14.47 4.86
C LYS A 76 29.48 -15.58 5.08
N ARG A 77 28.84 -15.62 6.26
CA ARG A 77 27.80 -16.61 6.59
C ARG A 77 26.58 -16.46 5.71
N ALA A 78 26.15 -15.24 5.42
CA ALA A 78 25.02 -14.97 4.54
C ALA A 78 25.27 -15.53 3.12
N ARG A 79 26.48 -15.33 2.57
CA ARG A 79 26.88 -15.90 1.27
C ARG A 79 26.92 -17.43 1.27
N GLU A 80 27.42 -18.04 2.33
CA GLU A 80 27.44 -19.50 2.48
C GLU A 80 26.03 -20.08 2.56
N LYS A 81 25.11 -19.40 3.27
CA LYS A 81 23.74 -19.84 3.50
C LYS A 81 22.81 -19.60 2.31
N TYR A 82 23.00 -18.49 1.59
CA TYR A 82 22.15 -18.06 0.49
C TYR A 82 22.99 -17.69 -0.76
N PRO A 83 23.63 -18.67 -1.42
CA PRO A 83 24.55 -18.41 -2.54
C PRO A 83 23.89 -17.80 -3.79
N ALA A 84 22.56 -17.88 -3.89
CA ALA A 84 21.79 -17.27 -4.98
C ALA A 84 21.56 -15.76 -4.80
N LEU A 85 21.81 -15.21 -3.61
CA LEU A 85 21.65 -13.80 -3.29
C LEU A 85 23.00 -13.07 -3.30
N THR A 86 22.95 -11.76 -3.46
CA THR A 86 24.17 -10.93 -3.39
C THR A 86 24.30 -10.34 -2.00
N PHE A 87 25.48 -10.47 -1.38
CA PHE A 87 25.77 -9.84 -0.09
C PHE A 87 27.02 -8.99 -0.19
N VAL A 88 26.95 -7.77 0.33
CA VAL A 88 27.99 -6.74 0.22
C VAL A 88 28.35 -6.24 1.62
N GLU A 89 29.65 -6.22 1.92
CA GLU A 89 30.14 -5.49 3.10
C GLU A 89 30.00 -4.00 2.83
N GLY A 90 29.33 -3.27 3.70
CA GLY A 90 29.12 -1.84 3.52
C GLY A 90 28.59 -1.15 4.77
N ASP A 91 28.73 0.18 4.77
CA ASP A 91 28.18 1.05 5.80
C ASP A 91 26.85 1.64 5.31
N ALA A 92 25.80 1.56 6.13
CA ALA A 92 24.52 2.16 5.82
C ALA A 92 24.58 3.70 5.72
N GLU A 93 25.60 4.31 6.33
CA GLU A 93 25.83 5.75 6.35
C GLU A 93 26.69 6.24 5.17
N ASP A 94 27.25 5.34 4.36
CA ASP A 94 27.97 5.60 3.11
C ASP A 94 27.64 4.50 2.09
N LEU A 95 26.45 4.57 1.49
CA LEU A 95 25.98 3.54 0.57
C LEU A 95 26.70 3.65 -0.78
N ARG A 96 27.46 2.60 -1.11
CA ARG A 96 28.22 2.44 -2.36
C ARG A 96 27.57 1.38 -3.25
N LEU A 97 26.32 1.64 -3.63
CA LEU A 97 25.55 0.80 -4.53
C LEU A 97 25.12 1.63 -5.74
N ASP A 98 25.40 1.12 -6.94
CA ASP A 98 25.07 1.77 -8.22
C ASP A 98 23.75 1.24 -8.82
N GLU A 99 22.87 0.67 -7.98
CA GLU A 99 21.57 0.13 -8.38
C GLU A 99 20.47 0.62 -7.43
N THR A 100 19.24 0.61 -7.92
CA THR A 100 18.04 1.04 -7.18
C THR A 100 17.06 -0.13 -7.04
N PHE A 101 16.24 -0.12 -5.98
CA PHE A 101 15.42 -1.26 -5.57
C PHE A 101 13.94 -0.90 -5.40
N ASP A 102 13.04 -1.86 -5.63
CA ASP A 102 11.60 -1.68 -5.39
C ASP A 102 11.33 -1.58 -3.87
N PHE A 103 12.02 -2.38 -3.06
CA PHE A 103 11.88 -2.40 -1.61
C PHE A 103 13.24 -2.27 -0.93
N ILE A 104 13.33 -1.41 0.08
CA ILE A 104 14.48 -1.25 0.96
C ILE A 104 14.00 -1.61 2.36
N VAL A 105 14.64 -2.56 3.02
CA VAL A 105 14.26 -3.06 4.34
C VAL A 105 15.37 -2.74 5.34
N LEU A 106 15.02 -2.01 6.38
CA LEU A 106 15.85 -1.74 7.55
C LEU A 106 15.20 -2.42 8.75
N SER A 107 15.58 -3.67 9.01
CA SER A 107 14.98 -4.46 10.09
C SER A 107 15.84 -4.41 11.35
N ASP A 108 15.36 -3.69 12.36
CA ASP A 108 15.99 -3.55 13.68
C ASP A 108 17.45 -3.04 13.66
N VAL A 109 17.88 -2.39 12.56
CA VAL A 109 19.25 -1.86 12.37
C VAL A 109 19.40 -0.41 12.84
N VAL A 110 18.32 0.37 12.84
CA VAL A 110 18.38 1.84 13.04
C VAL A 110 19.00 2.22 14.39
N GLY A 111 18.74 1.44 15.44
CA GLY A 111 19.28 1.68 16.78
C GLY A 111 20.78 1.44 16.89
N ASP A 112 21.37 0.75 15.91
CA ASP A 112 22.78 0.42 15.87
C ASP A 112 23.61 1.41 15.04
N LEU A 113 22.95 2.31 14.30
CA LEU A 113 23.57 3.36 13.51
C LEU A 113 24.17 4.46 14.40
N THR A 114 25.27 5.04 13.94
CA THR A 114 25.90 6.20 14.59
C THR A 114 25.34 7.52 14.09
N ASP A 115 24.89 7.58 12.83
CA ASP A 115 24.20 8.72 12.23
C ASP A 115 22.98 8.26 11.42
N ILE A 116 21.82 8.27 12.07
CA ILE A 116 20.55 7.85 11.48
C ILE A 116 20.12 8.80 10.35
N TRP A 117 20.40 10.10 10.51
CA TRP A 117 20.04 11.08 9.50
C TRP A 117 20.82 10.83 8.21
N GLN A 118 22.13 10.59 8.33
CA GLN A 118 22.99 10.29 7.19
C GLN A 118 22.58 8.96 6.53
N ALA A 119 22.30 7.91 7.29
CA ALA A 119 21.82 6.65 6.72
C ALA A 119 20.52 6.81 5.92
N PHE A 120 19.55 7.57 6.44
CA PHE A 120 18.31 7.85 5.69
C PHE A 120 18.54 8.76 4.48
N ARG A 121 19.52 9.67 4.54
CA ARG A 121 19.93 10.49 3.39
C ARG A 121 20.49 9.62 2.27
N GLU A 122 21.32 8.64 2.60
CA GLU A 122 21.96 7.73 1.66
C GLU A 122 20.94 6.85 0.92
N LEU A 123 19.78 6.54 1.55
CA LEU A 123 18.69 5.81 0.88
C LEU A 123 18.25 6.45 -0.43
N ARG A 124 18.40 7.77 -0.58
CA ARG A 124 18.07 8.50 -1.81
C ARG A 124 18.85 7.99 -3.04
N LYS A 125 20.02 7.39 -2.85
CA LYS A 125 20.85 6.84 -3.94
C LYS A 125 20.31 5.52 -4.50
N VAL A 126 19.54 4.78 -3.69
CA VAL A 126 19.10 3.41 -3.98
C VAL A 126 17.59 3.27 -4.18
N VAL A 127 16.85 4.39 -4.25
CA VAL A 127 15.40 4.44 -4.43
C VAL A 127 15.01 5.01 -5.80
N ARG A 128 13.83 4.61 -6.27
CA ARG A 128 13.06 5.17 -7.39
C ARG A 128 11.75 5.76 -6.86
N PRO A 129 10.99 6.56 -7.64
CA PRO A 129 9.77 7.22 -7.15
C PRO A 129 8.71 6.28 -6.55
N ASP A 130 8.65 5.03 -6.99
CA ASP A 130 7.73 3.98 -6.54
C ASP A 130 8.30 3.06 -5.44
N SER A 131 9.58 3.22 -5.09
CA SER A 131 10.23 2.41 -4.05
C SER A 131 9.54 2.53 -2.69
N ARG A 132 9.61 1.44 -1.93
CA ARG A 132 9.15 1.39 -0.54
C ARG A 132 10.31 1.18 0.41
N VAL A 133 10.42 2.05 1.40
CA VAL A 133 11.34 1.91 2.52
C VAL A 133 10.55 1.36 3.70
N ILE A 134 10.89 0.16 4.14
CA ILE A 134 10.28 -0.51 5.28
C ILE A 134 11.27 -0.43 6.44
N VAL A 135 10.84 0.17 7.54
CA VAL A 135 11.65 0.29 8.76
C VAL A 135 10.93 -0.45 9.87
N THR A 136 11.62 -1.40 10.50
CA THR A 136 11.17 -1.98 11.77
C THR A 136 12.08 -1.52 12.88
N TYR A 137 11.46 -1.16 13.99
CA TYR A 137 12.22 -0.72 15.14
C TYR A 137 11.60 -1.17 16.45
N TYR A 138 12.45 -1.28 17.45
CA TYR A 138 12.11 -1.73 18.77
C TYR A 138 11.46 -0.61 19.59
N ASN A 139 10.31 -0.92 20.19
CA ASN A 139 9.59 0.01 21.06
C ASN A 139 10.21 0.02 22.46
N PHE A 140 10.79 1.17 22.83
CA PHE A 140 11.48 1.38 24.10
C PHE A 140 10.66 1.17 25.36
N ILE A 141 9.33 1.11 25.29
CA ILE A 141 8.51 0.73 26.44
C ILE A 141 8.88 -0.66 26.99
N TRP A 142 9.46 -1.53 26.14
CA TRP A 142 9.93 -2.85 26.51
C TRP A 142 11.34 -2.85 27.14
N GLU A 143 12.04 -1.72 27.17
CA GLU A 143 13.46 -1.63 27.56
C GLU A 143 13.77 -2.21 28.94
N PRO A 144 12.95 -1.95 29.99
CA PRO A 144 13.18 -2.56 31.29
C PRO A 144 13.11 -4.10 31.24
N LEU A 145 12.17 -4.65 30.47
CA LEU A 145 11.95 -6.09 30.36
C LEU A 145 13.02 -6.75 29.49
N VAL A 146 13.44 -6.10 28.40
CA VAL A 146 14.53 -6.57 27.54
C VAL A 146 15.85 -6.61 28.31
N LYS A 147 16.20 -5.56 29.06
CA LYS A 147 17.39 -5.55 29.93
C LYS A 147 17.36 -6.64 30.99
N LEU A 148 16.18 -6.96 31.53
CA LEU A 148 16.02 -8.09 32.44
C LEU A 148 16.31 -9.42 31.72
N TRP A 149 15.80 -9.63 30.51
CA TRP A 149 16.07 -10.82 29.72
C TRP A 149 17.54 -10.96 29.31
N GLU A 150 18.22 -9.87 29.01
CA GLU A 150 19.66 -9.87 28.76
C GLU A 150 20.45 -10.30 29.99
N LYS A 151 20.15 -9.72 31.16
CA LYS A 151 20.78 -10.12 32.45
C LYS A 151 20.54 -11.58 32.80
N LEU A 152 19.38 -12.12 32.43
CA LEU A 152 19.03 -13.53 32.66
C LEU A 152 19.58 -14.48 31.57
N GLY A 153 20.31 -13.99 30.56
CA GLY A 153 20.81 -14.81 29.46
C GLY A 153 19.71 -15.40 28.56
N LEU A 154 18.53 -14.78 28.58
CA LEU A 154 17.39 -15.15 27.75
C LEU A 154 17.40 -14.45 26.40
N LYS A 155 18.12 -13.33 26.25
CA LYS A 155 18.35 -12.60 25.00
C LYS A 155 19.84 -12.31 24.82
N MET A 156 20.30 -12.23 23.57
CA MET A 156 21.66 -11.78 23.24
C MET A 156 21.85 -10.33 23.73
N PRO A 157 22.95 -10.01 24.44
CA PRO A 157 23.26 -8.64 24.79
C PRO A 157 23.26 -7.73 23.56
N GLN A 158 22.83 -6.48 23.71
CA GLN A 158 22.93 -5.48 22.65
C GLN A 158 23.61 -4.23 23.19
N PHE A 159 24.10 -3.40 22.27
CA PHE A 159 24.60 -2.09 22.65
C PHE A 159 23.47 -1.20 23.14
N TYR A 160 23.84 -0.15 23.87
CA TYR A 160 22.90 0.91 24.19
C TYR A 160 22.42 1.56 22.89
N GLN A 161 21.13 1.41 22.59
CA GLN A 161 20.50 1.94 21.38
C GLN A 161 19.92 3.33 21.63
N ASN A 162 19.76 4.10 20.54
CA ASN A 162 19.18 5.44 20.58
C ASN A 162 17.69 5.38 20.94
N TRP A 163 17.25 6.13 21.96
CA TRP A 163 15.83 6.19 22.34
C TRP A 163 15.02 6.99 21.31
N ILE A 164 14.42 6.28 20.37
CA ILE A 164 13.72 6.87 19.21
C ILE A 164 12.33 6.24 19.12
N GLY A 165 11.31 7.09 19.11
CA GLY A 165 9.94 6.68 18.89
C GLY A 165 9.58 6.62 17.40
N ARG A 166 8.39 6.09 17.10
CA ARG A 166 7.85 6.04 15.74
C ARG A 166 7.77 7.42 15.06
N GLU A 167 7.36 8.45 15.81
CA GLU A 167 7.25 9.81 15.28
C GLU A 167 8.63 10.40 14.95
N ASP A 168 9.66 10.09 15.75
CA ASP A 168 11.02 10.50 15.46
C ASP A 168 11.55 9.83 14.19
N LEU A 169 11.29 8.52 14.00
CA LEU A 169 11.62 7.82 12.76
C LEU A 169 10.90 8.44 11.55
N ALA A 170 9.62 8.77 11.70
CA ALA A 170 8.84 9.44 10.66
C ALA A 170 9.43 10.81 10.32
N ASN A 171 9.85 11.59 11.32
CA ASN A 171 10.50 12.88 11.12
C ASN A 171 11.86 12.74 10.43
N PHE A 172 12.69 11.76 10.80
CA PHE A 172 13.96 11.50 10.11
C PHE A 172 13.75 11.12 8.65
N LEU A 173 12.73 10.33 8.35
CA LEU A 173 12.35 9.97 6.98
C LEU A 173 11.89 11.22 6.20
N ASP A 174 11.02 12.05 6.79
CA ASP A 174 10.49 13.26 6.17
C ASP A 174 11.59 14.29 5.85
N LEU A 175 12.49 14.55 6.81
CA LEU A 175 13.69 15.39 6.62
C LEU A 175 14.58 14.88 5.47
N ASN A 176 14.56 13.57 5.22
CA ASN A 176 15.31 12.93 4.15
C ASN A 176 14.45 12.64 2.91
N GLY A 177 13.32 13.31 2.74
CA GLY A 177 12.55 13.28 1.49
C GLY A 177 11.77 11.98 1.31
N PHE A 178 11.34 11.37 2.41
CA PHE A 178 10.48 10.21 2.42
C PHE A 178 9.20 10.49 3.20
N GLN A 179 8.06 10.28 2.58
CA GLN A 179 6.77 10.37 3.25
C GLN A 179 6.35 9.00 3.79
N VAL A 180 5.95 8.94 5.05
CA VAL A 180 5.40 7.72 5.66
C VAL A 180 3.97 7.50 5.16
N VAL A 181 3.75 6.43 4.41
CA VAL A 181 2.43 6.06 3.86
C VAL A 181 1.67 5.08 4.74
N ARG A 182 2.38 4.33 5.59
CA ARG A 182 1.78 3.41 6.56
C ARG A 182 2.62 3.35 7.82
N SER A 183 1.97 3.33 8.97
CA SER A 183 2.63 3.09 10.25
C SER A 183 1.73 2.27 11.15
N CYS A 184 2.28 1.27 11.82
CA CYS A 184 1.54 0.47 12.80
C CYS A 184 2.44 -0.11 13.87
N ASN A 185 1.82 -0.59 14.94
CA ASN A 185 2.49 -1.33 16.00
C ASN A 185 2.12 -2.80 15.92
N ARG A 186 3.10 -3.67 16.15
CA ARG A 186 2.96 -5.12 16.02
C ARG A 186 3.68 -5.86 17.12
N LEU A 187 3.22 -7.08 17.34
CA LEU A 187 3.82 -8.06 18.25
C LEU A 187 3.72 -7.65 19.73
N LEU A 188 2.56 -7.91 20.34
CA LEU A 188 2.34 -7.69 21.77
C LEU A 188 2.99 -8.78 22.62
N LEU A 189 3.03 -10.03 22.12
CA LEU A 189 3.66 -11.16 22.79
C LEU A 189 4.76 -11.74 21.89
N PRO A 190 6.05 -11.50 22.17
CA PRO A 190 7.15 -11.98 21.33
C PRO A 190 7.49 -13.47 21.53
N ILE A 191 6.78 -14.15 22.44
CA ILE A 191 7.01 -15.56 22.81
C ILE A 191 5.89 -16.42 22.22
N GLY A 192 6.26 -17.54 21.60
CA GLY A 192 5.34 -18.44 20.90
C GLY A 192 4.54 -19.37 21.82
N ILE A 193 3.75 -18.82 22.74
CA ILE A 193 2.82 -19.61 23.56
C ILE A 193 1.66 -20.08 22.67
N PRO A 194 1.40 -21.40 22.54
CA PRO A 194 0.33 -21.93 21.69
C PRO A 194 -1.01 -21.27 21.98
N ILE A 195 -1.77 -20.94 20.92
CA ILE A 195 -3.08 -20.27 20.95
C ILE A 195 -3.00 -18.81 21.44
N LEU A 196 -2.42 -18.57 22.63
CA LEU A 196 -2.34 -17.26 23.27
C LEU A 196 -1.57 -16.25 22.40
N ALA A 197 -0.40 -16.63 21.87
CA ALA A 197 0.39 -15.74 21.03
C ALA A 197 -0.36 -15.36 19.75
N GLY A 198 -1.11 -16.30 19.16
CA GLY A 198 -1.98 -16.02 18.01
C GLY A 198 -3.09 -15.02 18.35
N LEU A 199 -3.79 -15.22 19.46
CA LEU A 199 -4.85 -14.33 19.92
C LEU A 199 -4.32 -12.92 20.24
N CYS A 200 -3.24 -12.85 21.02
CA CYS A 200 -2.59 -11.60 21.42
C CYS A 200 -2.10 -10.82 20.20
N ASN A 201 -1.36 -11.45 19.28
CA ASN A 201 -0.71 -10.73 18.18
C ASN A 201 -1.64 -10.44 17.00
N ARG A 202 -2.69 -11.23 16.77
CA ARG A 202 -3.61 -11.03 15.64
C ARG A 202 -4.81 -10.15 15.97
N LEU A 203 -5.34 -10.25 17.18
CA LEU A 203 -6.53 -9.50 17.61
C LEU A 203 -6.19 -8.40 18.61
N VAL A 204 -5.62 -8.77 19.76
CA VAL A 204 -5.43 -7.84 20.89
C VAL A 204 -4.45 -6.71 20.55
N ALA A 205 -3.37 -7.03 19.84
CA ALA A 205 -2.36 -6.07 19.39
C ALA A 205 -2.92 -4.98 18.46
N LYS A 206 -4.08 -5.19 17.85
CA LYS A 206 -4.74 -4.21 16.98
C LYS A 206 -5.68 -3.28 17.75
N LEU A 207 -6.04 -3.60 18.99
CA LEU A 207 -7.00 -2.82 19.75
C LEU A 207 -6.47 -1.39 20.00
N PRO A 208 -7.36 -0.37 20.00
CA PRO A 208 -7.00 0.98 20.38
C PRO A 208 -6.29 0.99 21.74
N LEU A 209 -5.33 1.89 21.91
CA LEU A 209 -4.46 2.00 23.10
C LEU A 209 -3.47 0.83 23.27
N ILE A 210 -3.93 -0.43 23.24
CA ILE A 210 -3.07 -1.62 23.43
C ILE A 210 -2.01 -1.72 22.35
N ARG A 211 -2.33 -1.32 21.11
CA ARG A 211 -1.35 -1.25 20.02
C ARG A 211 -0.07 -0.50 20.41
N HIS A 212 -0.16 0.55 21.23
CA HIS A 212 1.02 1.34 21.63
C HIS A 212 1.96 0.58 22.59
N LEU A 213 1.51 -0.53 23.16
CA LEU A 213 2.30 -1.43 24.00
C LEU A 213 3.01 -2.52 23.19
N CYS A 214 2.80 -2.62 21.87
CA CYS A 214 3.44 -3.68 21.10
C CYS A 214 4.94 -3.40 20.90
N LEU A 215 5.71 -4.48 20.77
CA LEU A 215 7.18 -4.47 20.75
C LEU A 215 7.78 -3.84 19.50
N VAL A 216 7.11 -3.96 18.35
CA VAL A 216 7.65 -3.56 17.05
C VAL A 216 6.87 -2.37 16.52
N ASP A 217 7.58 -1.27 16.27
CA ASP A 217 7.13 -0.20 15.39
C ASP A 217 7.45 -0.58 13.95
N PHE A 218 6.45 -0.46 13.07
CA PHE A 218 6.55 -0.79 11.65
C PHE A 218 6.14 0.42 10.82
N LEU A 219 7.04 0.90 9.98
CA LEU A 219 6.80 2.02 9.07
C LEU A 219 7.03 1.56 7.63
N VAL A 220 6.18 2.03 6.72
CA VAL A 220 6.40 1.99 5.28
C VAL A 220 6.39 3.42 4.78
N ALA A 221 7.49 3.82 4.18
CA ALA A 221 7.66 5.12 3.55
C ALA A 221 7.92 4.95 2.05
N ARG A 222 7.78 6.04 1.32
CA ARG A 222 8.15 6.16 -0.10
C ARG A 222 8.83 7.51 -0.32
N PRO A 223 9.62 7.68 -1.39
CA PRO A 223 10.13 9.00 -1.75
C PRO A 223 8.99 10.00 -1.87
N THR A 224 9.20 11.18 -1.28
CA THR A 224 8.27 12.29 -1.36
C THR A 224 8.20 12.77 -2.81
N PRO A 225 7.00 12.90 -3.40
CA PRO A 225 6.84 13.46 -4.74
C PRO A 225 7.52 14.83 -4.85
N ALA A 226 7.99 15.16 -6.05
CA ALA A 226 8.57 16.47 -6.32
C ALA A 226 7.59 17.60 -5.94
N ALA A 227 8.15 18.74 -5.52
CA ALA A 227 7.36 19.91 -5.14
C ALA A 227 6.51 20.42 -6.32
N PHE A 228 5.47 21.20 -6.00
CA PHE A 228 4.47 21.72 -6.93
C PHE A 228 5.11 22.32 -8.20
N THR A 229 5.01 21.54 -9.28
CA THR A 229 5.06 22.04 -10.65
C THR A 229 3.62 22.02 -11.18
N GLU A 230 3.35 22.70 -12.30
CA GLU A 230 2.04 22.57 -12.96
C GLU A 230 1.67 21.09 -13.08
N THR A 231 0.40 20.74 -12.81
CA THR A 231 -0.08 19.37 -12.87
C THR A 231 0.31 18.77 -14.23
N PRO A 232 1.13 17.71 -14.27
CA PRO A 232 1.61 17.18 -15.54
C PRO A 232 0.41 16.75 -16.39
N ASN A 233 0.24 17.36 -17.56
CA ASN A 233 -0.84 17.01 -18.48
C ASN A 233 -0.45 15.87 -19.43
N THR A 234 0.50 15.03 -19.02
CA THR A 234 1.10 13.97 -19.85
C THR A 234 0.34 12.66 -19.77
N LEU A 235 -0.33 12.40 -18.64
CA LEU A 235 -1.04 11.15 -18.40
C LEU A 235 -2.43 11.18 -19.04
N SER A 236 -2.83 10.08 -19.62
CA SER A 236 -4.17 9.88 -20.18
C SER A 236 -5.13 9.30 -19.13
N VAL A 237 -6.43 9.50 -19.33
CA VAL A 237 -7.48 9.13 -18.36
C VAL A 237 -8.59 8.35 -19.06
N SER A 238 -9.02 7.25 -18.43
CA SER A 238 -10.25 6.54 -18.75
C SER A 238 -11.24 6.68 -17.62
N VAL A 239 -12.41 7.26 -17.89
CA VAL A 239 -13.51 7.39 -16.94
C VAL A 239 -14.53 6.29 -17.24
N ILE A 240 -14.63 5.33 -16.33
CA ILE A 240 -15.53 4.19 -16.42
C ILE A 240 -16.83 4.56 -15.72
N ILE A 241 -17.93 4.46 -16.46
CA ILE A 241 -19.26 4.88 -16.02
C ILE A 241 -20.16 3.63 -16.06
N PRO A 242 -20.21 2.83 -14.98
CA PRO A 242 -21.16 1.73 -14.90
C PRO A 242 -22.58 2.30 -14.84
N THR A 243 -23.46 1.88 -15.75
CA THR A 243 -24.83 2.42 -15.88
C THR A 243 -25.87 1.30 -15.88
N ARG A 244 -26.97 1.51 -15.15
CA ARG A 244 -28.16 0.67 -15.25
C ARG A 244 -29.41 1.47 -14.92
N ASN A 245 -30.25 1.72 -15.92
CA ASN A 245 -31.45 2.53 -15.80
C ASN A 245 -31.21 3.97 -15.31
N GLU A 246 -30.30 4.67 -15.98
CA GLU A 246 -29.76 5.99 -15.62
C GLU A 246 -29.84 6.98 -16.79
N ALA A 247 -30.86 6.85 -17.66
CA ALA A 247 -30.96 7.63 -18.90
C ALA A 247 -30.92 9.15 -18.66
N GLY A 248 -31.48 9.61 -17.55
CA GLY A 248 -31.50 11.03 -17.17
C GLY A 248 -30.12 11.63 -16.86
N ASN A 249 -29.15 10.80 -16.48
CA ASN A 249 -27.84 11.24 -16.03
C ASN A 249 -26.74 11.18 -17.11
N VAL A 250 -27.00 10.49 -18.23
CA VAL A 250 -26.06 10.36 -19.36
C VAL A 250 -25.59 11.73 -19.85
N ARG A 251 -26.51 12.69 -19.98
CA ARG A 251 -26.18 14.06 -20.40
C ARG A 251 -25.16 14.71 -19.47
N GLY A 252 -25.40 14.68 -18.16
CA GLY A 252 -24.51 15.29 -17.18
C GLY A 252 -23.14 14.63 -17.20
N ALA A 253 -23.10 13.29 -17.25
CA ALA A 253 -21.86 12.54 -17.34
C ALA A 253 -21.03 12.93 -18.57
N VAL A 254 -21.65 13.07 -19.75
CA VAL A 254 -20.93 13.43 -20.98
C VAL A 254 -20.58 14.91 -21.03
N GLU A 255 -21.52 15.81 -20.78
CA GLU A 255 -21.35 17.25 -20.99
C GLU A 255 -20.52 17.92 -19.88
N GLU A 256 -20.64 17.45 -18.64
CA GLU A 256 -19.95 18.06 -17.48
C GLU A 256 -18.57 17.45 -17.20
N THR A 257 -18.25 16.26 -17.76
CA THR A 257 -16.89 15.71 -17.62
C THR A 257 -15.91 16.56 -18.44
N PRO A 258 -14.96 17.25 -17.79
CA PRO A 258 -13.95 18.03 -18.50
C PRO A 258 -12.89 17.13 -19.11
N VAL A 259 -12.19 17.65 -20.12
CA VAL A 259 -10.97 17.01 -20.62
C VAL A 259 -9.88 17.14 -19.56
N MET A 260 -9.29 16.00 -19.21
CA MET A 260 -8.18 15.86 -18.27
C MET A 260 -7.01 15.20 -18.97
N GLY A 261 -5.79 15.58 -18.60
CA GLY A 261 -4.60 14.92 -19.09
C GLY A 261 -4.35 15.13 -20.58
N SER A 262 -3.55 14.23 -21.15
CA SER A 262 -3.23 14.22 -22.58
C SER A 262 -4.39 13.69 -23.44
N HIS A 263 -5.29 12.92 -22.83
CA HIS A 263 -6.47 12.32 -23.46
C HIS A 263 -7.47 11.93 -22.36
N THR A 264 -8.77 12.13 -22.60
CA THR A 264 -9.85 11.61 -21.76
C THR A 264 -10.82 10.80 -22.59
N GLU A 265 -11.01 9.54 -22.22
CA GLU A 265 -12.08 8.69 -22.77
C GLU A 265 -13.16 8.42 -21.71
N LEU A 266 -14.40 8.33 -22.17
CA LEU A 266 -15.57 7.94 -21.37
C LEU A 266 -16.02 6.55 -21.82
N ILE A 267 -16.02 5.60 -20.91
CA ILE A 267 -16.40 4.21 -21.17
C ILE A 267 -17.65 3.91 -20.36
N PHE A 268 -18.80 3.92 -21.03
CA PHE A 268 -20.05 3.49 -20.44
C PHE A 268 -20.09 1.96 -20.42
N VAL A 269 -20.47 1.39 -19.28
CA VAL A 269 -20.64 -0.06 -19.14
C VAL A 269 -22.06 -0.34 -18.69
N ASP A 270 -22.89 -0.78 -19.63
CA ASP A 270 -24.31 -1.00 -19.43
C ASP A 270 -24.59 -2.39 -18.82
N GLY A 271 -25.33 -2.38 -17.71
CA GLY A 271 -25.88 -3.55 -17.05
C GLY A 271 -27.32 -3.84 -17.49
N ASP A 272 -27.55 -3.96 -18.80
CA ASP A 272 -28.85 -4.28 -19.46
C ASP A 272 -29.97 -3.35 -18.99
N SER A 273 -29.77 -2.07 -19.25
CA SER A 273 -30.80 -1.06 -19.00
C SER A 273 -32.04 -1.30 -19.86
N THR A 274 -33.21 -0.99 -19.29
CA THR A 274 -34.52 -1.13 -19.94
C THR A 274 -35.27 0.21 -20.07
N ASP A 275 -34.70 1.30 -19.58
CA ASP A 275 -35.31 2.64 -19.52
C ASP A 275 -34.90 3.58 -20.68
N GLY A 276 -34.16 3.08 -21.66
CA GLY A 276 -33.60 3.87 -22.76
C GLY A 276 -32.19 4.44 -22.52
N THR A 277 -31.52 4.07 -21.41
CA THR A 277 -30.14 4.51 -21.12
C THR A 277 -29.18 4.25 -22.29
N VAL A 278 -29.23 3.05 -22.87
CA VAL A 278 -28.37 2.66 -24.02
C VAL A 278 -28.59 3.57 -25.22
N ASP A 279 -29.85 3.83 -25.56
CA ASP A 279 -30.19 4.63 -26.74
C ASP A 279 -29.75 6.10 -26.55
N GLU A 280 -29.84 6.64 -25.33
CA GLU A 280 -29.28 7.96 -25.01
C GLU A 280 -27.74 7.97 -25.09
N ILE A 281 -27.04 6.93 -24.60
CA ILE A 281 -25.57 6.84 -24.73
C ILE A 281 -25.16 6.82 -26.20
N GLU A 282 -25.79 5.99 -27.03
CA GLU A 282 -25.51 5.90 -28.47
C GLU A 282 -25.72 7.25 -29.17
N LYS A 283 -26.81 7.96 -28.82
CA LYS A 283 -27.06 9.32 -29.30
C LYS A 283 -25.94 10.30 -28.92
N TYR A 284 -25.38 10.22 -27.71
CA TYR A 284 -24.26 11.08 -27.29
C TYR A 284 -22.93 10.68 -27.96
N ILE A 285 -22.71 9.39 -28.23
CA ILE A 285 -21.57 8.91 -29.03
C ILE A 285 -21.62 9.53 -30.43
N ASP A 286 -22.78 9.48 -31.09
CA ASP A 286 -22.95 10.06 -32.42
C ASP A 286 -22.85 11.59 -32.40
N LYS A 287 -23.46 12.25 -31.40
CA LYS A 287 -23.45 13.72 -31.26
C LYS A 287 -22.04 14.28 -31.11
N TYR A 288 -21.17 13.63 -30.33
CA TYR A 288 -19.81 14.11 -30.03
C TYR A 288 -18.71 13.37 -30.79
N LYS A 289 -19.07 12.66 -31.87
CA LYS A 289 -18.15 11.88 -32.69
C LYS A 289 -17.02 12.76 -33.24
N GLY A 290 -15.79 12.45 -32.86
CA GLY A 290 -14.58 13.21 -33.25
C GLY A 290 -14.24 14.39 -32.33
N GLU A 291 -15.12 14.75 -31.39
CA GLU A 291 -14.87 15.75 -30.36
C GLU A 291 -14.54 15.11 -29.01
N LYS A 292 -15.26 14.04 -28.64
CA LYS A 292 -15.04 13.26 -27.41
C LYS A 292 -14.84 11.78 -27.75
N ASP A 293 -13.99 11.11 -26.99
CA ASP A 293 -13.79 9.67 -27.05
C ASP A 293 -14.81 9.01 -26.11
N ILE A 294 -15.92 8.52 -26.67
CA ILE A 294 -17.01 7.91 -25.92
C ILE A 294 -17.24 6.51 -26.49
N SER A 295 -17.32 5.53 -25.60
CA SER A 295 -17.61 4.14 -25.96
C SER A 295 -18.65 3.53 -25.04
N LEU A 296 -19.33 2.50 -25.55
CA LEU A 296 -20.32 1.72 -24.83
C LEU A 296 -19.93 0.25 -24.88
N ILE A 297 -19.93 -0.38 -23.71
CA ILE A 297 -19.73 -1.82 -23.52
C ILE A 297 -20.96 -2.38 -22.81
N HIS A 298 -21.49 -3.50 -23.28
CA HIS A 298 -22.53 -4.22 -22.55
C HIS A 298 -21.91 -5.32 -21.70
N GLN A 299 -22.35 -5.45 -20.44
CA GLN A 299 -21.90 -6.56 -19.58
C GLN A 299 -22.29 -7.92 -20.16
N VAL A 300 -23.42 -8.01 -20.85
CA VAL A 300 -23.84 -9.18 -21.61
C VAL A 300 -24.31 -8.74 -23.00
N PRO A 301 -24.14 -9.56 -24.05
CA PRO A 301 -24.60 -9.17 -25.39
C PRO A 301 -26.11 -8.85 -25.39
N ARG A 302 -26.49 -7.72 -25.99
CA ARG A 302 -27.90 -7.26 -26.09
C ARG A 302 -28.74 -8.33 -26.80
N GLY A 303 -29.89 -8.68 -26.21
CA GLY A 303 -30.79 -9.70 -26.76
C GLY A 303 -30.33 -11.15 -26.60
N SER A 304 -29.23 -11.41 -25.88
CA SER A 304 -28.83 -12.79 -25.54
C SER A 304 -29.80 -13.44 -24.55
N LYS A 305 -29.79 -14.78 -24.47
CA LYS A 305 -30.56 -15.53 -23.45
C LYS A 305 -30.18 -15.18 -22.01
N GLU A 306 -29.05 -14.50 -21.83
CA GLU A 306 -28.49 -14.11 -20.54
C GLU A 306 -28.89 -12.68 -20.16
N ALA A 307 -29.24 -11.85 -21.15
CA ALA A 307 -29.91 -10.57 -20.95
C ALA A 307 -31.27 -10.81 -20.28
N HIS A 308 -31.68 -9.89 -19.40
CA HIS A 308 -32.91 -9.97 -18.60
C HIS A 308 -33.02 -11.17 -17.64
N THR A 309 -31.94 -11.95 -17.46
CA THR A 309 -31.90 -13.00 -16.45
C THR A 309 -31.43 -12.44 -15.11
N GLY A 310 -31.90 -13.02 -13.99
CA GLY A 310 -31.38 -12.70 -12.66
C GLY A 310 -29.86 -12.95 -12.50
N LYS A 311 -29.18 -13.52 -13.50
CA LYS A 311 -27.72 -13.66 -13.58
C LYS A 311 -27.01 -12.29 -13.63
N MET A 312 -27.65 -11.26 -14.16
CA MET A 312 -27.02 -9.95 -14.25
C MET A 312 -27.04 -9.17 -12.92
N LEU A 313 -28.08 -9.35 -12.11
CA LEU A 313 -28.08 -9.00 -10.69
C LEU A 313 -26.98 -9.75 -9.91
N LYS A 314 -26.39 -10.81 -10.46
CA LYS A 314 -25.23 -11.49 -9.85
C LYS A 314 -23.88 -10.99 -10.38
N LEU A 315 -23.83 -10.31 -11.52
CA LEU A 315 -22.60 -9.70 -12.05
C LEU A 315 -22.30 -8.38 -11.32
N GLY A 316 -23.34 -7.57 -11.09
CA GLY A 316 -23.27 -6.33 -10.32
C GLY A 316 -22.38 -5.24 -10.95
N LYS A 317 -22.25 -4.13 -10.23
CA LYS A 317 -21.38 -3.00 -10.58
C LYS A 317 -19.91 -3.39 -10.62
N GLY A 318 -19.49 -4.31 -9.77
CA GLY A 318 -18.11 -4.81 -9.72
C GLY A 318 -17.66 -5.39 -11.07
N ASP A 319 -18.50 -6.19 -11.73
CA ASP A 319 -18.21 -6.71 -13.07
C ASP A 319 -18.18 -5.60 -14.13
N ALA A 320 -19.10 -4.64 -14.06
CA ALA A 320 -19.15 -3.52 -15.00
C ALA A 320 -17.86 -2.70 -14.95
N VAL A 321 -17.42 -2.34 -13.75
CA VAL A 321 -16.16 -1.61 -13.54
C VAL A 321 -14.97 -2.41 -14.09
N ARG A 322 -14.91 -3.72 -13.82
CA ARG A 322 -13.81 -4.58 -14.28
C ARG A 322 -13.76 -4.65 -15.81
N LYS A 323 -14.90 -4.78 -16.48
CA LYS A 323 -14.98 -4.76 -17.96
C LYS A 323 -14.55 -3.41 -18.53
N GLY A 324 -14.98 -2.31 -17.90
CA GLY A 324 -14.53 -0.97 -18.26
C GLY A 324 -13.01 -0.82 -18.11
N PHE A 325 -12.44 -1.25 -16.99
CA PHE A 325 -10.99 -1.21 -16.76
C PHE A 325 -10.20 -2.10 -17.73
N ASP A 326 -10.75 -3.26 -18.12
CA ASP A 326 -10.11 -4.15 -19.08
C ASP A 326 -10.11 -3.57 -20.51
N ALA A 327 -11.10 -2.74 -20.86
CA ALA A 327 -11.17 -2.05 -22.16
C ALA A 327 -10.46 -0.69 -22.17
N ALA A 328 -10.22 -0.09 -21.01
CA ALA A 328 -9.61 1.22 -20.84
C ALA A 328 -8.19 1.27 -21.43
N ARG A 329 -7.86 2.38 -22.10
CA ARG A 329 -6.53 2.65 -22.70
C ARG A 329 -5.69 3.64 -21.89
N GLY A 330 -6.31 4.40 -21.00
CA GLY A 330 -5.68 5.46 -20.22
C GLY A 330 -4.68 4.96 -19.18
N ASP A 331 -3.76 5.85 -18.80
CA ASP A 331 -2.78 5.61 -17.72
C ASP A 331 -3.45 5.62 -16.34
N ILE A 332 -4.45 6.49 -16.17
CA ILE A 332 -5.26 6.64 -14.96
C ILE A 332 -6.66 6.11 -15.23
N LEU A 333 -7.15 5.26 -14.33
CA LEU A 333 -8.50 4.71 -14.35
C LEU A 333 -9.33 5.42 -13.29
N MET A 334 -10.50 5.95 -13.68
CA MET A 334 -11.47 6.57 -12.79
C MET A 334 -12.80 5.83 -12.87
N ILE A 335 -13.48 5.71 -11.74
CA ILE A 335 -14.89 5.31 -11.70
C ILE A 335 -15.72 6.58 -11.50
N LEU A 336 -16.73 6.80 -12.34
CA LEU A 336 -17.75 7.81 -12.12
C LEU A 336 -19.09 7.11 -11.96
N ASP A 337 -19.74 7.27 -10.82
CA ASP A 337 -21.07 6.71 -10.60
C ASP A 337 -22.07 7.43 -11.51
N SER A 338 -22.93 6.64 -12.17
CA SER A 338 -23.93 7.14 -13.11
C SER A 338 -25.00 8.01 -12.48
N ASP A 339 -25.19 7.94 -11.15
CA ASP A 339 -26.09 8.80 -10.39
C ASP A 339 -25.52 10.21 -10.12
N LEU A 340 -24.27 10.46 -10.54
CA LEU A 340 -23.54 11.73 -10.40
C LEU A 340 -23.45 12.24 -8.96
N THR A 341 -23.45 11.33 -7.96
CA THR A 341 -23.24 11.71 -6.55
C THR A 341 -21.91 12.46 -6.33
N VAL A 342 -20.90 12.14 -7.15
CA VAL A 342 -19.72 12.98 -7.33
C VAL A 342 -19.87 13.74 -8.65
N PRO A 343 -19.87 15.09 -8.62
CA PRO A 343 -20.00 15.87 -9.85
C PRO A 343 -18.86 15.58 -10.83
N PRO A 344 -19.13 15.37 -12.13
CA PRO A 344 -18.10 15.15 -13.13
C PRO A 344 -17.06 16.29 -13.21
N ALA A 345 -17.51 17.52 -12.97
CA ALA A 345 -16.66 18.71 -12.91
C ALA A 345 -15.57 18.65 -11.82
N ASP A 346 -15.70 17.77 -10.83
CA ASP A 346 -14.70 17.57 -9.77
C ASP A 346 -13.64 16.52 -10.10
N LEU A 347 -13.80 15.73 -11.18
CA LEU A 347 -12.82 14.73 -11.61
C LEU A 347 -11.40 15.28 -11.83
N PRO A 348 -11.17 16.52 -12.31
CA PRO A 348 -9.83 17.11 -12.40
C PRO A 348 -9.07 17.16 -11.07
N LYS A 349 -9.77 17.25 -9.93
CA LYS A 349 -9.14 17.22 -8.61
C LYS A 349 -8.49 15.87 -8.33
N PHE A 350 -9.15 14.79 -8.76
CA PHE A 350 -8.64 13.43 -8.64
C PHE A 350 -7.50 13.18 -9.62
N TYR A 351 -7.63 13.68 -10.85
CA TYR A 351 -6.54 13.67 -11.83
C TYR A 351 -5.29 14.34 -11.26
N ALA A 352 -5.42 15.55 -10.73
CA ALA A 352 -4.31 16.30 -10.16
C ALA A 352 -3.61 15.53 -9.04
N ALA A 353 -4.37 14.96 -8.10
CA ALA A 353 -3.81 14.16 -7.02
C ALA A 353 -2.97 12.96 -7.50
N MET A 354 -3.38 12.32 -8.61
CA MET A 354 -2.64 11.22 -9.23
C MET A 354 -1.43 11.71 -10.02
N ALA A 355 -1.63 12.69 -10.91
CA ALA A 355 -0.60 13.22 -11.80
C ALA A 355 0.54 13.91 -11.04
N GLU A 356 0.24 14.55 -9.90
CA GLU A 356 1.24 15.13 -8.99
C GLU A 356 1.91 14.08 -8.08
N GLY A 357 1.54 12.81 -8.21
CA GLY A 357 2.11 11.70 -7.43
C GLY A 357 1.69 11.70 -5.95
N ARG A 358 0.69 12.50 -5.57
CA ARG A 358 0.18 12.64 -4.19
C ARG A 358 -0.63 11.43 -3.72
N GLY A 359 -1.20 10.68 -4.65
CA GLY A 359 -1.90 9.43 -4.40
C GLY A 359 -1.48 8.33 -5.36
N GLU A 360 -1.52 7.09 -4.87
CA GLU A 360 -1.47 5.87 -5.70
C GLU A 360 -2.85 5.23 -5.83
N PHE A 361 -3.74 5.57 -4.89
CA PHE A 361 -5.15 5.29 -4.91
C PHE A 361 -5.87 6.48 -4.28
N VAL A 362 -6.81 7.08 -5.01
CA VAL A 362 -7.59 8.23 -4.55
C VAL A 362 -9.05 7.82 -4.46
N ASN A 363 -9.61 7.90 -3.25
CA ASN A 363 -11.00 7.58 -2.97
C ASN A 363 -11.81 8.86 -2.81
N GLY A 364 -12.90 8.97 -3.55
CA GLY A 364 -13.86 10.05 -3.37
C GLY A 364 -14.51 10.00 -1.98
N THR A 365 -15.09 11.11 -1.56
CA THR A 365 -15.88 11.13 -0.34
C THR A 365 -17.09 12.01 -0.52
N ARG A 366 -18.28 11.43 -0.29
CA ARG A 366 -19.55 12.14 -0.42
C ARG A 366 -19.78 13.14 0.71
N LEU A 367 -18.93 13.09 1.74
CA LEU A 367 -19.05 13.89 2.97
C LEU A 367 -18.39 15.27 2.89
N VAL A 368 -17.65 15.57 1.82
CA VAL A 368 -17.00 16.88 1.62
C VAL A 368 -17.67 17.73 0.54
N TYR A 369 -18.58 17.14 -0.24
CA TYR A 369 -19.41 17.85 -1.20
C TYR A 369 -20.67 18.38 -0.51
N GLN A 370 -21.23 19.50 -0.99
CA GLN A 370 -22.48 20.03 -0.46
C GLN A 370 -23.61 19.03 -0.77
N MET A 371 -24.02 18.27 0.25
CA MET A 371 -25.14 17.35 0.12
C MET A 371 -26.45 18.12 0.00
N GLU A 372 -27.31 17.71 -0.94
CA GLU A 372 -28.69 18.19 -0.97
C GLU A 372 -29.40 17.85 0.37
N LYS A 373 -30.23 18.78 0.84
CA LYS A 373 -30.80 18.81 2.21
C LYS A 373 -31.64 17.58 2.60
N GLN A 374 -31.89 16.62 1.70
CA GLN A 374 -32.72 15.43 1.95
C GLN A 374 -32.02 14.08 1.69
N ALA A 375 -30.72 14.05 1.36
CA ALA A 375 -30.06 12.85 0.84
C ALA A 375 -29.63 11.79 1.90
N MET A 376 -29.58 12.10 3.20
CA MET A 376 -29.31 11.06 4.22
C MET A 376 -30.18 11.17 5.47
N ARG A 377 -30.92 10.08 5.76
CA ARG A 377 -31.52 9.83 7.08
C ARG A 377 -30.39 9.76 8.12
N PHE A 378 -30.63 10.29 9.32
CA PHE A 378 -29.67 10.28 10.44
C PHE A 378 -29.00 8.92 10.68
N LEU A 379 -29.76 7.82 10.52
CA LEU A 379 -29.27 6.44 10.59
C LEU A 379 -28.15 6.13 9.59
N ASN A 380 -28.23 6.63 8.35
CA ASN A 380 -27.20 6.42 7.33
C ASN A 380 -25.90 7.14 7.71
N MET A 381 -26.01 8.33 8.31
CA MET A 381 -24.85 9.08 8.79
C MET A 381 -24.17 8.36 9.97
N VAL A 382 -24.94 7.83 10.91
CA VAL A 382 -24.40 7.03 12.03
C VAL A 382 -23.75 5.75 11.51
N ALA A 383 -24.43 5.01 10.62
CA ALA A 383 -23.89 3.80 10.01
C ALA A 383 -22.58 4.09 9.26
N ASN A 384 -22.54 5.12 8.42
CA ASN A 384 -21.33 5.53 7.71
C ASN A 384 -20.19 5.84 8.67
N LYS A 385 -20.44 6.57 9.75
CA LYS A 385 -19.40 6.88 10.74
C LYS A 385 -18.89 5.62 11.45
N VAL A 386 -19.78 4.70 11.82
CA VAL A 386 -19.41 3.42 12.44
C VAL A 386 -18.59 2.56 11.48
N PHE A 387 -19.04 2.42 10.22
CA PHE A 387 -18.29 1.72 9.18
C PHE A 387 -16.90 2.33 8.97
N SER A 388 -16.80 3.65 8.88
CA SER A 388 -15.51 4.32 8.69
C SER A 388 -14.55 4.09 9.87
N VAL A 389 -15.04 4.04 11.11
CA VAL A 389 -14.21 3.68 12.28
C VAL A 389 -13.74 2.22 12.21
N ILE A 390 -14.65 1.28 11.89
CA ILE A 390 -14.33 -0.14 11.78
C ILE A 390 -13.32 -0.39 10.66
N PHE A 391 -13.53 0.18 9.47
CA PHE A 391 -12.60 0.04 8.36
C PHE A 391 -11.28 0.75 8.63
N THR A 392 -11.28 1.91 9.27
CA THR A 392 -10.05 2.59 9.69
C THR A 392 -9.24 1.72 10.65
N TRP A 393 -9.91 1.00 11.55
CA TRP A 393 -9.28 0.06 12.45
C TRP A 393 -8.77 -1.21 11.73
N LEU A 394 -9.57 -1.78 10.84
CA LEU A 394 -9.24 -3.01 10.12
C LEU A 394 -8.10 -2.83 9.10
N LEU A 395 -8.15 -1.73 8.35
CA LEU A 395 -7.19 -1.37 7.30
C LEU A 395 -5.97 -0.61 7.85
N GLU A 396 -6.06 -0.10 9.08
CA GLU A 396 -5.04 0.75 9.70
C GLU A 396 -4.70 1.98 8.88
N GLN A 397 -5.67 2.43 8.09
CA GLN A 397 -5.61 3.58 7.21
C GLN A 397 -6.89 4.37 7.39
N ARG A 398 -6.80 5.69 7.55
CA ARG A 398 -7.97 6.53 7.76
C ARG A 398 -8.75 6.66 6.45
N ILE A 399 -9.95 6.07 6.39
CA ILE A 399 -10.86 6.21 5.26
C ILE A 399 -12.19 6.73 5.79
N LYS A 400 -12.66 7.86 5.25
CA LYS A 400 -13.89 8.52 5.69
C LYS A 400 -15.16 7.98 5.04
N ASP A 401 -15.06 7.53 3.79
CA ASP A 401 -16.21 7.07 3.01
C ASP A 401 -15.79 5.94 2.07
N THR A 402 -15.76 4.71 2.59
CA THR A 402 -15.40 3.51 1.81
C THR A 402 -16.41 3.20 0.70
N LEU A 403 -17.65 3.69 0.86
CA LEU A 403 -18.79 3.40 0.02
C LEU A 403 -18.99 4.41 -1.14
N CYS A 404 -18.16 5.45 -1.25
CA CYS A 404 -18.17 6.32 -2.43
C CYS A 404 -17.69 5.51 -3.65
N GLY A 405 -18.48 5.45 -4.73
CA GLY A 405 -18.10 4.66 -5.91
C GLY A 405 -16.96 5.27 -6.71
N THR A 406 -16.79 6.60 -6.67
CA THR A 406 -15.67 7.28 -7.34
C THR A 406 -14.33 6.91 -6.69
N LYS A 407 -13.54 6.17 -7.46
CA LYS A 407 -12.20 5.72 -7.10
C LYS A 407 -11.28 5.91 -8.29
N VAL A 408 -10.04 6.28 -8.01
CA VAL A 408 -9.02 6.56 -9.02
C VAL A 408 -7.72 5.84 -8.67
N LEU A 409 -7.12 5.20 -9.67
CA LEU A 409 -5.86 4.45 -9.55
C LEU A 409 -5.14 4.41 -10.89
N PHE A 410 -3.85 4.08 -10.89
CA PHE A 410 -3.14 3.82 -12.15
C PHE A 410 -3.55 2.48 -12.73
N LYS A 411 -3.59 2.39 -14.07
CA LYS A 411 -3.84 1.14 -14.78
C LYS A 411 -2.85 0.04 -14.40
N ARG A 412 -1.56 0.37 -14.28
CA ARG A 412 -0.52 -0.58 -13.83
C ARG A 412 -0.80 -1.18 -12.44
N ASP A 413 -1.39 -0.38 -11.54
CA ASP A 413 -1.70 -0.82 -10.18
C ASP A 413 -2.97 -1.69 -10.18
N TYR A 414 -3.96 -1.37 -11.04
CA TYR A 414 -5.09 -2.24 -11.28
C TYR A 414 -4.67 -3.61 -11.81
N GLU A 415 -3.74 -3.67 -12.77
CA GLU A 415 -3.23 -4.96 -13.29
C GLU A 415 -2.54 -5.79 -12.21
N ALA A 416 -1.76 -5.13 -11.33
CA ALA A 416 -1.18 -5.80 -10.18
C ALA A 416 -2.24 -6.32 -9.21
N ILE A 417 -3.31 -5.55 -8.94
CA ILE A 417 -4.45 -5.99 -8.11
C ILE A 417 -5.17 -7.18 -8.77
N LYS A 418 -5.41 -7.11 -10.08
CA LYS A 418 -6.07 -8.15 -10.87
C LYS A 418 -5.28 -9.46 -10.82
N ALA A 419 -3.97 -9.42 -11.00
CA ALA A 419 -3.09 -10.58 -10.89
C ALA A 419 -3.12 -11.23 -9.49
N ASN A 420 -3.31 -10.44 -8.44
CA ASN A 420 -3.38 -10.92 -7.05
C ASN A 420 -4.80 -11.22 -6.55
N ARG A 421 -5.83 -11.12 -7.41
CA ARG A 421 -7.24 -11.24 -7.01
C ARG A 421 -7.58 -12.58 -6.37
N ALA A 422 -6.91 -13.66 -6.77
CA ALA A 422 -7.12 -14.99 -6.21
C ALA A 422 -6.99 -15.03 -4.67
N TYR A 423 -6.18 -14.13 -4.09
CA TYR A 423 -6.05 -13.99 -2.63
C TYR A 423 -7.34 -13.52 -1.94
N PHE A 424 -8.13 -12.67 -2.60
CA PHE A 424 -9.36 -12.09 -2.05
C PHE A 424 -10.62 -12.92 -2.38
N GLY A 425 -10.50 -13.89 -3.30
CA GLY A 425 -11.63 -14.64 -3.86
C GLY A 425 -12.32 -13.91 -5.01
N ASP A 426 -13.22 -14.60 -5.70
CA ASP A 426 -14.03 -14.05 -6.78
C ASP A 426 -15.52 -14.08 -6.40
N PHE A 427 -15.87 -13.27 -5.41
CA PHE A 427 -17.25 -13.11 -4.96
C PHE A 427 -17.58 -11.63 -4.78
N ASP A 428 -18.74 -11.22 -5.27
CA ASP A 428 -19.38 -9.96 -4.91
C ASP A 428 -20.51 -10.30 -3.92
N PRO A 429 -20.35 -10.00 -2.62
CA PRO A 429 -21.33 -10.38 -1.62
C PRO A 429 -22.62 -9.55 -1.69
N PHE A 430 -22.62 -8.43 -2.42
CA PHE A 430 -23.76 -7.51 -2.51
C PHE A 430 -24.49 -7.66 -3.84
N GLY A 431 -23.77 -7.86 -4.95
CA GLY A 431 -24.37 -7.99 -6.28
C GLY A 431 -25.23 -6.78 -6.67
N ASP A 432 -24.97 -5.64 -6.05
CA ASP A 432 -25.68 -4.40 -6.31
C ASP A 432 -25.16 -3.73 -7.57
N PHE A 433 -26.01 -2.91 -8.18
CA PHE A 433 -25.65 -2.04 -9.28
C PHE A 433 -25.75 -0.59 -8.83
#